data_AF-A0A950XEK4-F1
#
_entry.id   AF-A0A950XEK4-F1
#
_cell.length_a   1.000
_cell.length_b   1.000
_cell.length_c   1.000
_cell.angle_alpha   90.00
_cell.angle_beta   90.00
_cell.angle_gamma   90.00
#
_symmetry.space_group_name_H-M   'P 1'
#
loop_
_entity.id
_entity.type
_entity.pdbx_description
1 polymer ?
#
loop_
_entity_poly.entity_id
_entity_poly.type
_entity_poly.pdbx_seq_one_letter_code
_entity_poly.pdbx_strand_id
1 'polypeptide(L)' 'MSEDLVLLPEVEARRALRGRRIRLQMVAPIGPWIGCGTLRVLRLTETEEVAEIAVGYEAYRQ' A
#
# COMPACT_ATOMS: atom_id res chain seq x y z
N MET A 1 -19.83 1.23 10.53
CA MET A 1 -19.77 -0.04 9.80
C MET A 1 -18.30 -0.38 9.68
N SER A 2 -17.86 -1.52 10.24
CA SER A 2 -16.48 -1.95 10.04
C SER A 2 -16.41 -2.51 8.63
N GLU A 3 -15.81 -1.77 7.71
CA GLU A 3 -15.52 -2.30 6.38
C GLU A 3 -14.46 -3.39 6.55
N ASP A 4 -14.77 -4.61 6.09
CA ASP A 4 -13.81 -5.72 6.12
C ASP A 4 -12.68 -5.41 5.14
N LEU A 5 -11.56 -4.95 5.69
CA LEU A 5 -10.32 -4.72 4.93
C LEU A 5 -9.62 -6.08 4.73
N VAL A 6 -9.54 -6.50 3.47
CA VAL A 6 -8.85 -7.75 3.09
C VAL A 6 -7.44 -7.43 2.61
N LEU A 7 -6.45 -8.15 3.15
CA LEU A 7 -5.08 -8.10 2.66
C LEU A 7 -4.94 -9.00 1.43
N LEU A 8 -4.36 -8.46 0.36
CA LEU A 8 -4.12 -9.17 -0.90
C LEU A 8 -2.64 -9.09 -1.28
N PRO A 9 -2.09 -10.10 -1.98
CA PRO A 9 -0.82 -9.97 -2.68
C PRO A 9 -0.84 -8.78 -3.64
N GLU A 10 0.31 -8.10 -3.79
CA GLU A 10 0.44 -6.86 -4.58
C GLU A 10 -0.08 -7.02 -6.03
N VAL A 11 0.20 -8.17 -6.66
CA VAL A 11 -0.26 -8.49 -8.02
C VAL A 11 -1.79 -8.55 -8.09
N GLU A 12 -2.44 -9.14 -7.09
CA GLU A 12 -3.90 -9.24 -7.03
C GLU A 12 -4.55 -7.89 -6.74
N ALA A 13 -3.98 -7.13 -5.81
CA ALA A 13 -4.42 -5.76 -5.53
C ALA A 13 -4.36 -4.88 -6.79
N ARG A 14 -3.26 -4.92 -7.55
CA ARG A 14 -3.16 -4.18 -8.82
C ARG A 14 -4.19 -4.61 -9.86
N ARG A 15 -4.52 -5.90 -9.91
CA ARG A 15 -5.56 -6.42 -10.83
C ARG A 15 -6.94 -5.95 -10.42
N ALA A 16 -7.29 -6.05 -9.14
CA ALA A 16 -8.57 -5.60 -8.61
C ALA A 16 -8.78 -4.10 -8.82
N LEU A 17 -7.69 -3.33 -8.82
CA LEU A 17 -7.71 -1.89 -8.99
C LEU A 17 -7.48 -1.42 -10.44
N ARG A 18 -7.52 -2.34 -11.43
CA ARG A 18 -7.40 -1.96 -12.85
C ARG A 18 -8.44 -0.90 -13.23
N GLY A 19 -8.01 0.07 -14.02
CA GLY A 19 -8.86 1.17 -14.49
C GLY A 19 -8.97 2.36 -13.53
N ARG A 20 -8.45 2.25 -12.30
CA ARG A 20 -8.35 3.38 -11.37
C ARG A 20 -6.95 4.00 -11.46
N ARG A 21 -6.88 5.33 -11.41
CA ARG A 21 -5.60 6.03 -11.29
C ARG A 21 -5.16 5.93 -9.83
N ILE A 22 -4.06 5.22 -9.59
CA ILE A 22 -3.53 5.01 -8.24
C ILE A 22 -2.14 5.59 -8.12
N ARG A 23 -1.93 6.34 -7.04
CA ARG A 23 -0.62 6.82 -6.62
C ARG A 23 -0.19 6.08 -5.37
N LEU A 24 0.79 5.19 -5.51
CA LEU A 24 1.39 4.48 -4.39
C LEU A 24 2.56 5.31 -3.83
N GLN A 25 2.50 5.68 -2.56
CA GLN A 25 3.58 6.35 -1.85
C GLN A 25 4.15 5.39 -0.79
N MET A 26 5.39 4.94 -0.99
CA MET A 26 6.10 4.14 0.00
C MET A 26 6.76 5.06 1.01
N VAL A 27 6.42 4.90 2.29
CA VAL A 27 7.15 5.52 3.40
C VAL A 27 8.42 4.72 3.58
N ALA A 28 9.53 5.24 3.05
CA ALA A 28 10.82 4.56 3.10
C ALA A 28 11.38 4.51 4.53
N PRO A 29 12.06 3.42 4.93
CA PRO A 29 12.83 3.38 6.16
C PRO A 29 14.03 4.32 6.12
N ILE A 30 14.61 4.58 7.28
CA ILE A 30 15.87 5.31 7.46
C ILE A 30 17.03 4.41 6.96
N GLY A 31 17.14 4.23 5.65
CA GLY A 31 18.25 3.53 4.99
C GLY A 31 17.82 2.51 3.92
N PRO A 32 18.59 2.37 2.81
CA PRO A 32 18.25 1.52 1.66
C PRO A 32 18.36 0.00 1.94
N TRP A 33 19.01 -0.38 3.04
CA TRP A 33 19.33 -1.76 3.43
C TRP A 33 18.20 -2.47 4.19
N ILE A 34 17.14 -1.74 4.54
CA ILE A 34 16.05 -2.22 5.35
C ILE A 34 14.83 -2.31 4.42
N GLY A 35 14.42 -3.50 4.01
CA GLY A 35 13.27 -3.58 3.10
C GLY A 35 12.99 -4.94 2.49
N CYS A 36 12.75 -5.95 3.31
CA CYS A 36 12.04 -7.16 2.88
C CYS A 36 10.90 -7.43 3.87
N GLY A 37 9.67 -7.63 3.37
CA GLY A 37 8.52 -7.88 4.23
C GLY A 37 7.17 -7.52 3.62
N THR A 38 6.11 -7.73 4.41
CA THR A 38 4.74 -7.39 4.05
C THR A 38 4.54 -5.88 4.09
N LEU A 39 4.08 -5.31 2.98
CA LEU A 39 3.63 -3.91 2.94
C LEU A 39 2.23 -3.81 3.55
N ARG A 40 2.05 -2.87 4.46
CA ARG A 40 0.77 -2.52 5.07
C ARG A 40 0.34 -1.15 4.58
N VAL A 41 -0.95 -1.01 4.27
CA VAL A 41 -1.57 0.28 3.97
C VAL A 41 -1.67 1.07 5.28
N LEU A 42 -1.05 2.25 5.30
CA LEU A 42 -1.06 3.17 6.44
C LEU A 42 -2.18 4.19 6.30
N ARG A 43 -2.42 4.64 5.06
CA ARG A 43 -3.46 5.61 4.74
C ARG A 43 -3.95 5.42 3.30
N LEU A 44 -5.25 5.53 3.14
CA LEU A 44 -5.93 5.67 1.86
C LEU A 44 -6.58 7.06 1.82
N THR A 45 -6.39 7.77 0.71
CA THR A 45 -7.14 9.00 0.44
C THR A 45 -7.63 8.93 -0.99
N GLU A 46 -8.93 9.12 -1.16
CA GLU A 46 -9.60 8.93 -2.44
C GLU A 46 -10.24 10.25 -2.86
N THR A 47 -9.95 10.67 -4.09
CA THR A 47 -10.66 11.74 -4.79
C THR A 47 -11.41 11.14 -5.98
N GLU A 48 -12.21 11.95 -6.67
CA GLU A 48 -12.91 11.51 -7.88
C GLU A 48 -11.95 11.04 -8.99
N GLU A 49 -10.69 11.51 -8.98
CA GLU A 49 -9.72 11.26 -10.04
C GLU A 49 -8.61 10.28 -9.65
N VAL A 50 -8.21 10.23 -8.37
CA VAL A 50 -7.05 9.45 -7.93
C VAL A 50 -7.24 8.87 -6.55
N ALA A 51 -6.81 7.62 -6.38
CA ALA A 51 -6.62 7.01 -5.08
C ALA A 51 -5.14 7.09 -4.69
N GLU A 52 -4.85 7.83 -3.63
CA GLU A 52 -3.52 7.91 -3.01
C GLU A 52 -3.41 6.90 -1.87
N ILE A 53 -2.41 6.02 -1.97
CA ILE A 53 -2.18 4.93 -1.03
C ILE A 53 -0.79 5.09 -0.43
N ALA A 54 -0.72 5.41 0.85
CA ALA A 54 0.53 5.38 1.61
C ALA A 54 0.75 3.99 2.19
N VAL A 55 1.89 3.38 1.88
CA VAL A 55 2.29 2.06 2.37
C VAL A 55 3.59 2.13 3.13
N GLY A 56 3.72 1.27 4.15
CA GLY A 56 4.97 1.05 4.88
C GLY A 56 5.15 -0.43 5.16
N TYR A 57 6.33 -0.82 5.64
CA TYR A 57 6.56 -2.20 6.03
C TYR A 57 5.93 -2.50 7.39
N GLU A 58 5.32 -3.68 7.53
CA GLU A 58 4.80 -4.17 8.80
C GLU A 58 5.93 -4.40 9.82
N ALA A 59 7.07 -4.90 9.35
CA ALA A 59 8.29 -5.04 10.12
C ALA A 59 9.52 -4.79 9.25
N TYR A 60 10.49 -4.09 9.82
CA TYR A 60 11.80 -3.87 9.22
C TYR A 60 12.75 -4.95 9.74
N ARG A 61 13.10 -5.94 8.90
CA ARG A 61 14.03 -7.01 9.25
C ARG A 61 15.37 -6.82 8.56
N GLN A 62 16.45 -7.18 9.25
CA GLN A 62 17.81 -7.32 8.72
C GLN A 62 18.04 -8.75 8.25
#